data_AF-A0A9P6VFK0-F1
#
_entry.id   AF-A0A9P6VFK0-F1
#
_cell.length_a   1.000
_cell.length_b   1.000
_cell.length_c   1.000
_cell.angle_alpha   90.00
_cell.angle_beta   90.00
_cell.angle_gamma   90.00
#
_symmetry.space_group_name_H-M   'P 1'
#
loop_
_entity.id
_entity.type
_entity.pdbx_description
1 polymer ?
#
loop_
_entity_poly.entity_id
_entity_poly.type
_entity_poly.pdbx_seq_one_letter_code
_entity_poly.pdbx_strand_id
1 'polypeptide(L)'
;MCSLPTILPSDADAHHAQYEGLKPYLIILDNPVGLPICLKCQNAILPRSLMDHLRKQHDLPVDLRAAVRQLVSTLPPLDISDLPLQPNGSVALSELRVVESFQCRHCPFIRRDVTDVRKHLNKEHSLSAAGNYEQIQAQSWLGGKRAVYWRVKVPVVSVGFGVKAPVKWPRELGEKKEQEVP
;
A
#
# COMPACT_ATOMS: atom_id res chain seq x y z
N MET A 1 59.32 7.03 -3.49
CA MET A 1 58.09 7.82 -3.55
C MET A 1 57.02 6.92 -4.15
N CYS A 2 56.18 6.31 -3.31
CA CYS A 2 55.12 5.42 -3.77
C CYS A 2 53.84 6.23 -3.89
N SER A 3 53.44 6.54 -5.11
CA SER A 3 52.16 7.20 -5.38
C SER A 3 51.03 6.21 -5.12
N LEU A 4 50.12 6.56 -4.21
CA LEU A 4 48.89 5.83 -3.98
C LEU A 4 47.96 5.99 -5.19
N PRO A 5 47.29 4.92 -5.66
CA PRO A 5 46.29 5.03 -6.70
C PRO A 5 45.04 5.76 -6.17
N THR A 6 44.67 6.85 -6.83
CA THR A 6 43.38 7.52 -6.64
C THR A 6 42.28 6.59 -7.13
N ILE A 7 41.53 5.99 -6.21
CA ILE A 7 40.32 5.23 -6.52
C ILE A 7 39.25 6.25 -6.93
N LEU A 8 38.93 6.29 -8.22
CA LEU A 8 37.77 7.05 -8.71
C LEU A 8 36.50 6.30 -8.26
N PRO A 9 35.49 7.00 -7.72
CA PRO A 9 34.22 6.38 -7.35
C PRO A 9 33.54 5.77 -8.59
N SER A 10 32.97 4.58 -8.41
CA SER A 10 32.25 3.86 -9.45
C SER A 10 31.02 4.66 -9.90
N ASP A 11 30.57 4.53 -11.15
CA ASP A 11 29.31 5.12 -11.63
C ASP A 11 28.11 4.69 -10.75
N ALA A 12 28.18 3.51 -10.10
CA ALA A 12 27.19 3.03 -9.14
C ALA A 12 27.13 3.85 -7.84
N ASP A 13 28.25 4.44 -7.41
CA ASP A 13 28.34 5.29 -6.22
C ASP A 13 27.80 6.71 -6.50
N ALA A 14 27.97 7.19 -7.74
CA ALA A 14 27.46 8.50 -8.16
C ALA A 14 25.92 8.54 -8.25
N HIS A 15 25.29 7.42 -8.66
CA HIS A 15 23.83 7.30 -8.67
C HIS A 15 23.22 7.24 -7.26
N HIS A 16 23.93 6.70 -6.27
CA HIS A 16 23.46 6.63 -4.89
C HIS A 16 23.44 8.00 -4.18
N ALA A 17 24.47 8.83 -4.41
CA ALA A 17 24.60 10.12 -3.76
C ALA A 17 23.49 11.13 -4.16
N GLN A 18 22.96 11.01 -5.38
CA GLN A 18 22.03 11.99 -5.96
C GLN A 18 20.61 11.94 -5.37
N TYR A 19 20.24 10.86 -4.69
CA TYR A 19 18.90 10.67 -4.11
C TYR A 19 18.91 10.51 -2.59
N GLU A 20 20.05 10.73 -1.94
CA GLU A 20 20.21 10.57 -0.49
C GLU A 20 19.19 11.41 0.29
N GLY A 21 18.95 12.65 -0.14
CA GLY A 21 17.96 13.54 0.46
C GLY A 21 16.49 13.10 0.28
N LEU A 22 16.22 12.15 -0.62
CA LEU A 22 14.88 11.59 -0.85
C LEU A 22 14.60 10.32 -0.04
N LYS A 23 15.63 9.66 0.48
CA LYS A 23 15.48 8.43 1.30
C LYS A 23 14.52 8.57 2.49
N PRO A 24 14.40 9.73 3.18
CA PRO A 24 13.40 9.88 4.23
C PRO A 24 11.95 9.86 3.75
N TYR A 25 11.72 10.04 2.44
CA TYR A 25 10.39 10.14 1.84
C TYR A 25 9.99 8.88 1.10
N LEU A 26 10.93 8.23 0.43
CA LEU A 26 10.65 7.12 -0.46
C LEU A 26 11.80 6.13 -0.58
N ILE A 27 11.43 4.96 -1.08
CA ILE A 27 12.34 3.94 -1.62
C ILE A 27 11.85 3.56 -3.03
N ILE A 28 12.73 2.99 -3.83
CA ILE A 28 12.37 2.42 -5.14
C ILE A 28 12.42 0.91 -5.02
N LEU A 29 11.38 0.21 -5.47
CA LEU A 29 11.40 -1.24 -5.54
C LEU A 29 12.15 -1.73 -6.77
N ASP A 30 12.87 -2.82 -6.60
CA ASP A 30 13.47 -3.58 -7.70
C ASP A 30 12.44 -4.46 -8.40
N ASN A 31 11.34 -4.82 -7.73
CA ASN A 31 10.24 -5.58 -8.32
C ASN A 31 8.87 -5.13 -7.74
N PRO A 32 7.97 -4.55 -8.56
CA PRO A 32 8.19 -4.16 -9.96
C PRO A 32 9.26 -3.05 -10.06
N VAL A 33 10.12 -3.15 -11.07
CA VAL A 33 11.29 -2.28 -11.25
C VAL A 33 10.87 -0.82 -11.31
N GLY A 34 11.50 0.02 -10.51
CA GLY A 34 11.34 1.46 -10.62
C GLY A 34 10.04 1.99 -10.03
N LEU A 35 9.35 1.21 -9.18
CA LEU A 35 8.13 1.65 -8.50
C LEU A 35 8.48 2.38 -7.18
N PRO A 36 8.22 3.69 -7.07
CA PRO A 36 8.43 4.42 -5.83
C PRO A 36 7.39 4.05 -4.77
N ILE A 37 7.85 3.74 -3.56
CA ILE A 37 7.02 3.60 -2.36
C ILE A 37 7.24 4.80 -1.47
N CYS A 38 6.16 5.50 -1.13
CA CYS A 38 6.22 6.52 -0.09
C CYS A 38 6.32 5.86 1.28
N LEU A 39 7.34 6.18 2.06
CA LEU A 39 7.54 5.58 3.39
C LEU A 39 6.55 6.11 4.44
N LYS A 40 6.02 7.33 4.27
CA LYS A 40 5.03 7.91 5.18
C LYS A 40 3.63 7.36 4.94
N CYS A 41 3.23 7.24 3.68
CA CYS A 41 1.93 6.67 3.32
C CYS A 41 1.94 5.15 3.27
N GLN A 42 3.12 4.54 3.09
CA GLN A 42 3.34 3.11 2.89
C GLN A 42 2.51 2.57 1.72
N ASN A 43 2.55 3.29 0.60
CA ASN A 43 1.91 2.92 -0.65
C ASN A 43 2.80 3.29 -1.83
N ALA A 44 2.59 2.61 -2.94
CA ALA A 44 3.22 2.93 -4.21
C ALA A 44 2.63 4.20 -4.81
N ILE A 45 3.51 4.98 -5.44
CA ILE A 45 3.18 6.22 -6.12
C ILE A 45 3.71 6.13 -7.55
N LEU A 46 2.83 6.29 -8.53
CA LEU A 46 3.25 6.29 -9.93
C LEU A 46 4.28 7.41 -10.17
N PRO A 47 5.34 7.17 -10.98
CA PRO A 47 6.40 8.17 -11.23
C PRO A 47 5.85 9.54 -11.64
N ARG A 48 4.84 9.57 -12.53
CA ARG A 48 4.18 10.80 -12.98
C ARG A 48 3.51 11.62 -11.87
N SER A 49 3.12 10.97 -10.79
CA SER A 49 2.42 11.57 -9.65
C SER A 49 3.34 11.86 -8.46
N LEU A 50 4.61 11.43 -8.52
CA LEU A 50 5.52 11.42 -7.38
C LEU A 50 5.79 12.83 -6.84
N MET A 51 6.16 13.76 -7.72
CA MET A 51 6.40 15.17 -7.35
C MET A 51 5.19 15.79 -6.64
N ASP A 52 4.01 15.63 -7.23
CA ASP A 52 2.77 16.20 -6.72
C ASP A 52 2.37 15.57 -5.38
N HIS A 53 2.54 14.26 -5.26
CA HIS A 53 2.28 13.54 -4.02
C HIS A 53 3.18 14.04 -2.88
N LEU A 54 4.50 14.05 -3.08
CA LEU A 54 5.45 14.48 -2.05
C LEU A 54 5.23 15.94 -1.65
N ARG A 55 4.94 16.83 -2.62
CA ARG A 55 4.65 18.24 -2.33
C ARG A 55 3.36 18.42 -1.55
N LYS A 56 2.27 17.77 -1.95
CA LYS A 56 0.93 18.01 -1.37
C LYS A 56 0.69 17.25 -0.07
N GLN A 57 1.32 16.09 0.10
CA GLN A 57 1.07 15.21 1.25
C GLN A 57 2.17 15.31 2.31
N HIS A 58 3.38 15.74 1.92
CA HIS A 58 4.56 15.68 2.78
C HIS A 58 5.42 16.95 2.74
N ASP A 59 4.88 18.05 2.20
CA ASP A 59 5.51 19.37 2.17
C ASP A 59 6.96 19.35 1.66
N LEU A 60 7.19 18.65 0.54
CA LEU A 60 8.53 18.48 -0.03
C LEU A 60 9.30 19.81 -0.14
N PRO A 61 10.47 19.93 0.53
CA PRO A 61 11.35 21.09 0.46
C PRO A 61 11.72 21.47 -0.98
N VAL A 62 11.91 22.77 -1.23
CA VAL A 62 12.11 23.32 -2.58
C VAL A 62 13.41 22.82 -3.21
N ASP A 63 14.47 22.74 -2.42
CA ASP A 63 15.80 22.23 -2.76
C ASP A 63 15.76 20.77 -3.24
N LEU A 64 14.90 19.94 -2.67
CA LEU A 64 14.75 18.54 -3.07
C LEU A 64 13.93 18.34 -4.36
N ARG A 65 13.25 19.38 -4.87
CA ARG A 65 12.39 19.25 -6.06
C ARG A 65 13.19 18.96 -7.33
N ALA A 66 14.42 19.45 -7.45
CA ALA A 66 15.27 19.11 -8.59
C ALA A 66 15.60 17.62 -8.60
N ALA A 67 15.98 17.06 -7.44
CA ALA A 67 16.28 15.65 -7.28
C ALA A 67 15.07 14.76 -7.62
N VAL A 68 13.85 15.13 -7.22
CA VAL A 68 12.65 14.34 -7.59
C VAL A 68 12.39 14.38 -9.09
N ARG A 69 12.58 15.52 -9.77
CA ARG A 69 12.40 15.58 -11.24
C ARG A 69 13.42 14.71 -11.95
N GLN A 70 14.67 14.76 -11.52
CA GLN A 70 15.73 13.92 -12.05
C GLN A 70 15.41 12.45 -11.83
N LEU A 71 15.01 12.05 -10.61
CA LEU A 71 14.59 10.69 -10.31
C LEU A 71 13.47 10.24 -11.27
N VAL A 72 12.38 11.01 -11.38
CA VAL A 72 11.25 10.67 -12.26
C VAL A 72 11.69 10.53 -13.72
N SER A 73 12.67 11.32 -14.20
CA SER A 73 13.19 11.19 -15.57
C SER A 73 13.99 9.91 -15.83
N THR A 74 14.51 9.27 -14.77
CA THR A 74 15.25 8.00 -14.86
C THR A 74 14.37 6.77 -14.67
N LEU A 75 13.17 6.94 -14.09
CA LEU A 75 12.24 5.84 -13.84
C LEU A 75 11.51 5.45 -15.13
N PRO A 76 11.20 4.15 -15.32
CA PRO A 76 10.34 3.72 -16.41
C PRO A 76 8.97 4.38 -16.27
N PRO A 77 8.32 4.75 -17.39
CA PRO A 77 6.92 5.15 -17.34
C PRO A 77 6.08 3.97 -16.85
N LEU A 78 5.31 4.17 -15.79
CA LEU A 78 4.41 3.18 -15.21
C LEU A 78 2.99 3.73 -15.12
N ASP A 79 2.03 2.91 -15.50
CA ASP A 79 0.61 3.11 -15.24
C ASP A 79 0.04 2.05 -14.30
N ILE A 80 -1.22 2.24 -13.88
CA ILE A 80 -1.93 1.36 -12.95
C ILE A 80 -2.02 -0.07 -13.53
N SER A 81 -2.21 -0.20 -14.84
CA SER A 81 -2.30 -1.49 -15.54
C SER A 81 -1.00 -2.29 -15.50
N ASP A 82 0.13 -1.61 -15.33
CA ASP A 82 1.45 -2.24 -15.35
C ASP A 82 1.84 -2.81 -13.98
N LEU A 83 1.06 -2.50 -12.94
CA LEU A 83 1.29 -2.99 -11.60
C LEU A 83 0.90 -4.47 -11.51
N PRO A 84 1.81 -5.36 -11.08
CA PRO A 84 1.53 -6.79 -11.04
C PRO A 84 0.42 -7.07 -10.02
N LEU A 85 -0.58 -7.84 -10.43
CA LEU A 85 -1.57 -8.35 -9.50
C LEU A 85 -0.89 -9.37 -8.58
N GLN A 86 -0.86 -9.07 -7.28
CA GLN A 86 -0.26 -9.97 -6.31
C GLN A 86 -1.22 -11.15 -6.01
N PRO A 87 -0.69 -12.38 -5.88
CA PRO A 87 -1.49 -13.53 -5.56
C PRO A 87 -2.03 -13.44 -4.13
N ASN A 88 -3.28 -13.87 -3.92
CA ASN A 88 -3.85 -13.95 -2.59
C ASN A 88 -3.05 -14.92 -1.71
N GLY A 89 -2.73 -14.48 -0.49
CA GLY A 89 -1.92 -15.25 0.45
C GLY A 89 -0.41 -15.06 0.27
N SER A 90 0.01 -14.07 -0.52
CA SER A 90 1.41 -13.63 -0.58
C SER A 90 1.89 -13.17 0.80
N VAL A 91 3.21 -13.22 1.02
CA VAL A 91 3.80 -12.59 2.20
C VAL A 91 3.61 -11.08 2.10
N ALA A 92 3.31 -10.41 3.22
CA ALA A 92 3.21 -8.97 3.25
C ALA A 92 4.55 -8.30 2.90
N LEU A 93 4.53 -7.33 1.99
CA LEU A 93 5.69 -6.49 1.68
C LEU A 93 5.89 -5.48 2.82
N SER A 94 7.09 -5.42 3.41
CA SER A 94 7.39 -4.58 4.58
C SER A 94 7.18 -3.08 4.34
N GLU A 95 7.30 -2.68 3.09
CA GLU A 95 7.26 -1.30 2.61
C GLU A 95 5.82 -0.79 2.45
N LEU A 96 4.86 -1.72 2.30
CA LEU A 96 3.45 -1.42 2.10
C LEU A 96 2.64 -1.57 3.38
N ARG A 97 1.65 -0.71 3.53
CA ARG A 97 0.72 -0.79 4.66
C ARG A 97 -0.14 -2.04 4.55
N VAL A 98 -0.11 -2.87 5.58
CA VAL A 98 -1.15 -3.88 5.81
C VAL A 98 -2.38 -3.19 6.39
N VAL A 99 -3.55 -3.48 5.81
CA VAL A 99 -4.84 -2.95 6.23
C VAL A 99 -5.81 -4.07 6.55
N GLU A 100 -6.68 -3.83 7.52
CA GLU A 100 -7.87 -4.66 7.71
C GLU A 100 -8.83 -4.43 6.54
N SER A 101 -9.35 -5.52 6.00
CA SER A 101 -10.26 -5.50 4.86
C SER A 101 -11.26 -6.65 4.95
N PHE A 102 -12.26 -6.62 4.09
CA PHE A 102 -13.31 -7.62 3.98
C PHE A 102 -13.26 -8.23 2.59
N GLN A 103 -13.21 -9.55 2.53
CA GLN A 103 -13.21 -10.34 1.30
C GLN A 103 -14.55 -11.05 1.13
N CYS A 104 -15.12 -10.98 -0.07
CA CYS A 104 -16.26 -11.80 -0.47
C CYS A 104 -15.86 -13.28 -0.47
N ARG A 105 -16.71 -14.17 0.05
CA ARG A 105 -16.44 -15.63 0.02
C ARG A 105 -16.72 -16.28 -1.32
N HIS A 106 -17.40 -15.57 -2.23
CA HIS A 106 -17.88 -16.10 -3.50
C HIS A 106 -17.06 -15.62 -4.70
N CYS A 107 -16.22 -14.59 -4.52
CA CYS A 107 -15.32 -14.10 -5.56
C CYS A 107 -14.10 -13.36 -4.97
N PRO A 108 -13.08 -12.99 -5.78
CA PRO A 108 -11.90 -12.26 -5.30
C PRO A 108 -12.13 -10.80 -4.87
N PHE A 109 -13.38 -10.34 -4.71
CA PHE A 109 -13.67 -8.94 -4.36
C PHE A 109 -13.25 -8.62 -2.92
N ILE A 110 -12.39 -7.60 -2.77
CA ILE A 110 -11.86 -7.14 -1.48
C ILE A 110 -12.03 -5.63 -1.34
N ARG A 111 -12.55 -5.18 -0.20
CA ARG A 111 -12.67 -3.76 0.17
C ARG A 111 -12.42 -3.52 1.65
N ARG A 112 -11.99 -2.31 2.01
CA ARG A 112 -11.82 -1.89 3.41
C ARG A 112 -13.14 -1.57 4.12
N ASP A 113 -14.14 -1.12 3.38
CA ASP A 113 -15.46 -0.79 3.94
C ASP A 113 -16.40 -1.99 3.78
N VAL A 114 -16.98 -2.45 4.90
CA VAL A 114 -17.98 -3.52 4.92
C VAL A 114 -19.24 -3.16 4.13
N THR A 115 -19.56 -1.87 4.04
CA THR A 115 -20.71 -1.35 3.28
C THR A 115 -20.55 -1.63 1.79
N ASP A 116 -19.33 -1.49 1.26
CA ASP A 116 -19.05 -1.80 -0.14
C ASP A 116 -19.17 -3.30 -0.41
N VAL A 117 -18.72 -4.13 0.52
CA VAL A 117 -18.86 -5.60 0.42
C VAL A 117 -20.33 -6.02 0.49
N ARG A 118 -21.13 -5.40 1.37
CA ARG A 118 -22.58 -5.66 1.44
C ARG A 118 -23.28 -5.31 0.14
N LYS A 119 -22.98 -4.14 -0.44
CA LYS A 119 -23.54 -3.71 -1.73
C LYS A 119 -23.14 -4.69 -2.84
N HIS A 120 -21.89 -5.10 -2.87
CA HIS A 120 -21.39 -6.10 -3.82
C HIS A 120 -22.12 -7.45 -3.67
N LEU A 121 -22.26 -7.98 -2.45
CA LEU A 121 -22.95 -9.25 -2.20
C LEU A 121 -24.41 -9.22 -2.66
N ASN A 122 -25.13 -8.13 -2.37
CA ASN A 122 -26.50 -7.98 -2.80
C ASN A 122 -26.62 -7.88 -4.33
N LYS A 123 -25.72 -7.13 -4.97
CA LYS A 123 -25.79 -6.84 -6.40
C LYS A 123 -25.30 -7.99 -7.29
N GLU A 124 -24.15 -8.57 -6.96
CA GLU A 124 -23.45 -9.53 -7.82
C GLU A 124 -23.76 -10.99 -7.43
N HIS A 125 -24.23 -11.22 -6.20
CA HIS A 125 -24.53 -12.56 -5.70
C HIS A 125 -25.97 -12.72 -5.19
N SER A 126 -26.76 -11.64 -5.09
CA SER A 126 -28.10 -11.67 -4.48
C SER A 126 -28.12 -12.23 -3.05
N LEU A 127 -27.02 -12.06 -2.31
CA LEU A 127 -26.85 -12.56 -0.95
C LEU A 127 -26.85 -11.43 0.09
N SER A 128 -27.26 -11.75 1.31
CA SER A 128 -27.07 -10.88 2.46
C SER A 128 -25.63 -10.92 2.96
N ALA A 129 -25.22 -9.92 3.74
CA ALA A 129 -23.85 -9.84 4.25
C ALA A 129 -23.52 -10.94 5.27
N ALA A 130 -24.51 -11.45 6.01
CA ALA A 130 -24.29 -12.38 7.10
C ALA A 130 -23.62 -13.68 6.61
N GLY A 131 -22.39 -13.93 7.06
CA GLY A 131 -21.63 -15.15 6.74
C GLY A 131 -21.06 -15.24 5.32
N ASN A 132 -21.28 -14.24 4.46
CA ASN A 132 -20.88 -14.25 3.04
C ASN A 132 -19.61 -13.44 2.74
N TYR A 133 -19.01 -12.86 3.78
CA TYR A 133 -17.69 -12.25 3.72
C TYR A 133 -16.85 -12.68 4.91
N GLU A 134 -15.56 -12.45 4.83
CA GLU A 134 -14.62 -12.66 5.92
C GLU A 134 -13.71 -11.43 6.08
N GLN A 135 -13.30 -11.16 7.32
CA GLN A 135 -12.31 -10.14 7.61
C GLN A 135 -10.91 -10.71 7.40
N ILE A 136 -10.07 -9.98 6.68
CA ILE A 136 -8.73 -10.40 6.28
C ILE A 136 -7.73 -9.26 6.49
N GLN A 137 -6.45 -9.61 6.47
CA GLN A 137 -5.37 -8.65 6.27
C GLN A 137 -5.08 -8.56 4.77
N ALA A 138 -4.97 -7.34 4.26
CA ALA A 138 -4.74 -7.08 2.84
C ALA A 138 -3.69 -6.00 2.62
N GLN A 139 -3.09 -6.01 1.44
CA GLN A 139 -2.24 -4.92 0.93
C GLN A 139 -2.74 -4.48 -0.44
N SER A 140 -2.32 -3.29 -0.85
CA SER A 140 -2.55 -2.73 -2.17
C SER A 140 -1.32 -1.94 -2.59
N TRP A 141 -0.98 -1.94 -3.88
CA TRP A 141 0.05 -1.06 -4.39
C TRP A 141 -0.35 0.40 -4.18
N LEU A 142 -1.52 0.78 -4.68
CA LEU A 142 -2.00 2.16 -4.67
C LEU A 142 -3.00 2.39 -3.54
N GLY A 143 -3.02 3.62 -2.99
CA GLY A 143 -4.03 4.04 -2.03
C GLY A 143 -5.33 4.57 -2.65
N GLY A 144 -6.32 4.81 -1.80
CA GLY A 144 -7.55 5.52 -2.16
C GLY A 144 -8.49 4.74 -3.10
N LYS A 145 -9.15 5.45 -4.01
CA LYS A 145 -10.18 4.87 -4.91
C LYS A 145 -9.63 3.90 -5.96
N ARG A 146 -8.31 3.93 -6.19
CA ARG A 146 -7.60 3.07 -7.15
C ARG A 146 -6.99 1.83 -6.51
N ALA A 147 -7.20 1.64 -5.21
CA ALA A 147 -6.66 0.50 -4.49
C ALA A 147 -7.31 -0.80 -4.99
N VAL A 148 -6.45 -1.69 -5.49
CA VAL A 148 -6.78 -3.09 -5.74
C VAL A 148 -6.05 -3.88 -4.66
N TYR A 149 -6.84 -4.57 -3.84
CA TYR A 149 -6.35 -5.28 -2.67
C TYR A 149 -6.11 -6.75 -2.98
N TRP A 150 -5.10 -7.33 -2.35
CA TRP A 150 -4.88 -8.77 -2.26
C TRP A 150 -4.72 -9.17 -0.81
N ARG A 151 -5.12 -10.41 -0.48
CA ARG A 151 -4.90 -10.98 0.86
C ARG A 151 -3.42 -11.20 1.10
N VAL A 152 -2.94 -10.88 2.30
CA VAL A 152 -1.58 -11.18 2.74
C VAL A 152 -1.53 -12.10 3.95
N LYS A 153 -0.47 -12.89 4.03
CA LYS A 153 -0.04 -13.55 5.25
C LYS A 153 0.85 -12.58 6.01
N VAL A 154 0.35 -12.07 7.12
CA VAL A 154 1.17 -11.27 8.03
C VAL A 154 1.98 -12.25 8.87
N PRO A 155 3.32 -12.23 8.81
CA PRO A 155 4.11 -13.00 9.75
C PRO A 155 3.75 -12.52 11.15
N VAL A 156 3.26 -13.44 11.99
CA VAL A 156 2.97 -13.15 13.39
C VAL A 156 4.30 -12.88 14.06
N VAL A 157 4.72 -11.62 14.13
CA VAL A 157 5.90 -11.26 14.89
C VAL A 157 5.51 -11.40 16.35
N SER A 158 5.95 -12.48 16.98
CA SER A 158 5.84 -12.71 18.42
C SER A 158 6.72 -11.70 19.18
N VAL A 159 6.40 -10.41 19.09
CA VAL A 159 7.08 -9.38 19.88
C VAL A 159 6.46 -9.41 21.27
N GLY A 160 7.23 -9.89 22.24
CA GLY A 160 6.90 -9.88 23.68
C GLY A 160 6.89 -8.48 24.28
N PHE A 161 6.13 -7.54 23.71
CA PHE A 161 5.86 -6.23 24.28
C PHE A 161 4.37 -5.90 24.15
N GLY A 162 3.68 -5.96 25.30
CA GLY A 162 2.39 -5.31 25.53
C GLY A 162 1.33 -5.59 24.46
N VAL A 163 0.77 -6.79 24.48
CA VAL A 163 -0.47 -7.11 23.77
C VAL A 163 -1.54 -6.12 24.22
N LYS A 164 -1.77 -5.05 23.44
CA LYS A 164 -3.11 -4.45 23.44
C LYS A 164 -3.99 -5.52 22.82
N ALA A 165 -4.83 -6.11 23.66
CA ALA A 165 -5.77 -7.16 23.30
C ALA A 165 -6.42 -6.87 21.95
N PRO A 166 -6.74 -7.89 21.13
CA PRO A 166 -7.61 -7.70 19.98
C PRO A 166 -8.84 -6.98 20.51
N VAL A 167 -9.07 -5.77 20.02
CA VAL A 167 -10.11 -4.96 20.61
C VAL A 167 -11.43 -5.67 20.32
N LYS A 168 -12.08 -6.08 21.41
CA LYS A 168 -13.30 -6.86 21.37
C LYS A 168 -14.41 -5.89 20.96
N TRP A 169 -14.76 -5.89 19.70
CA TRP A 169 -15.80 -4.99 19.19
C TRP A 169 -17.19 -5.54 19.51
N PRO A 170 -18.11 -4.69 19.99
CA PRO A 170 -19.49 -5.07 20.22
C PRO A 170 -20.11 -5.57 18.92
N ARG A 171 -20.63 -6.80 18.98
CA ARG A 171 -21.36 -7.44 17.91
C ARG A 171 -22.80 -6.92 17.91
N GLU A 172 -23.05 -5.64 17.72
CA GLU A 172 -24.43 -5.12 17.72
C GLU A 172 -24.65 -3.93 16.78
N LEU A 173 -25.91 -3.83 16.32
CA LEU A 173 -26.55 -2.90 15.38
C LEU A 173 -26.74 -3.47 13.96
N GLY A 174 -27.91 -4.02 13.60
CA GLY A 174 -29.15 -4.11 14.35
C GLY A 174 -30.21 -4.89 13.59
N GLU A 175 -30.87 -5.81 14.29
CA GLU A 175 -32.22 -6.26 13.96
C GLU A 175 -33.17 -5.12 14.34
N LYS A 176 -33.75 -4.46 13.33
CA LYS A 176 -34.92 -3.61 13.55
C LYS A 176 -36.11 -4.54 13.68
N LYS A 177 -36.66 -4.63 14.90
CA LYS A 177 -37.99 -5.21 15.15
C LYS A 177 -39.02 -4.49 14.27
N GLU A 178 -39.81 -5.28 13.54
CA GLU A 178 -41.11 -4.87 13.04
C GLU A 178 -41.95 -4.33 14.20
N GLN A 179 -42.42 -3.09 14.04
CA GLN A 179 -43.53 -2.56 14.82
C GLN A 179 -44.78 -2.73 13.98
N GLU A 180 -45.69 -3.57 14.46
CA GLU A 180 -47.09 -3.57 14.06
C GLU A 180 -47.69 -2.18 14.29
N VAL A 181 -48.43 -1.70 13.29
CA VAL A 181 -49.24 -0.49 13.32
C VAL A 181 -50.71 -0.94 13.34
N PRO A 182 -51.57 -0.28 14.14
CA PRO A 182 -52.82 -0.81 14.70
C PRO A 182 -53.90 -1.26 13.72
#